data_AF-A0A0L6CDD1-F1
#
_entry.id   AF-A0A0L6CDD1-F1
#
_cell.length_a   1.000
_cell.length_b   1.000
_cell.length_c   1.000
_cell.angle_alpha   90.00
_cell.angle_beta   90.00
_cell.angle_gamma   90.00
#
_symmetry.space_group_name_H-M   'P 1'
#
loop_
_entity.id
_entity.type
_entity.pdbx_description
1 polymer ?
#
loop_
_entity_poly.entity_id
_entity_poly.type
_entity_poly.pdbx_seq_one_letter_code
_entity_poly.pdbx_strand_id
1 'polypeptide(L)'
;MYLLHASSMTTYEEIKGFVDAGGGVATFAAGELREAQGAGRLTERINEGILRSLNALGMGAVPNEAYLMPTSQHDEVRVYDKASSIGRIIEAALAPGDENDRYLVETIDTTAADIVEQIRRLVAE
;
A
#
# COMPACT_ATOMS: atom_id res chain seq x y z
N MET A 1 -4.27 14.36 -16.88
CA MET A 1 -3.85 13.10 -16.23
C MET A 1 -2.94 12.37 -17.22
N TYR A 2 -1.67 12.75 -17.27
CA TYR A 2 -0.71 12.18 -18.21
C TYR A 2 -0.04 10.98 -17.54
N LEU A 3 -0.27 9.79 -18.10
CA LEU A 3 0.59 8.62 -17.95
C LEU A 3 2.00 9.00 -18.40
N LEU A 4 2.88 9.31 -17.45
CA LEU A 4 4.30 9.44 -17.73
C LEU A 4 4.89 8.03 -17.90
N HIS A 5 4.79 7.50 -19.13
CA HIS A 5 5.77 6.54 -19.61
C HIS A 5 7.09 7.29 -19.79
N ALA A 6 7.94 7.27 -18.78
CA ALA A 6 9.36 7.52 -18.92
C ALA A 6 10.09 6.19 -18.72
N SER A 7 11.01 5.85 -19.61
CA SER A 7 11.96 4.75 -19.48
C SER A 7 12.95 4.92 -18.32
N SER A 8 12.51 5.38 -17.14
CA SER A 8 13.35 5.57 -15.96
C SER A 8 13.08 4.47 -14.95
N MET A 9 14.13 3.71 -14.63
CA MET A 9 14.15 2.73 -13.56
C MET A 9 13.48 3.30 -12.30
N THR A 10 12.27 2.84 -11.98
CA THR A 10 11.59 3.19 -10.73
C THR A 10 12.43 2.66 -9.58
N THR A 11 12.84 3.47 -8.59
CA THR A 11 13.50 2.94 -7.37
C THR A 11 12.50 2.70 -6.24
N TYR A 12 12.90 1.97 -5.19
CA TYR A 12 12.04 1.78 -4.03
C TYR A 12 11.78 3.07 -3.24
N GLU A 13 12.73 4.01 -3.26
CA GLU A 13 12.54 5.35 -2.68
C GLU A 13 11.51 6.15 -3.47
N GLU A 14 11.50 6.04 -4.80
CA GLU A 14 10.48 6.66 -5.64
C GLU A 14 9.10 6.04 -5.39
N ILE A 15 9.01 4.70 -5.28
CA ILE A 15 7.78 3.99 -4.88
C ILE A 15 7.28 4.52 -3.54
N LYS A 16 8.16 4.66 -2.54
CA LYS A 16 7.78 5.24 -1.25
C LYS A 16 7.25 6.66 -1.40
N GLY A 17 7.92 7.49 -2.19
CA GLY A 17 7.46 8.86 -2.48
C GLY A 17 6.06 8.89 -3.09
N PHE A 18 5.74 7.99 -4.01
CA PHE A 18 4.41 7.86 -4.59
C PHE A 18 3.36 7.39 -3.58
N VAL A 19 3.70 6.42 -2.73
CA VAL A 19 2.82 5.94 -1.65
C VAL A 19 2.52 7.07 -0.65
N ASP A 20 3.55 7.80 -0.23
CA ASP A 20 3.42 8.92 0.71
C ASP A 20 2.56 10.05 0.12
N ALA A 21 2.80 10.41 -1.15
CA ALA A 21 1.98 11.39 -1.88
C ALA A 21 0.53 10.92 -2.09
N GLY A 22 0.31 9.60 -2.17
CA GLY A 22 -1.00 8.95 -2.26
C GLY A 22 -1.75 8.82 -0.93
N GLY A 23 -1.25 9.40 0.17
CA GLY A 23 -1.88 9.29 1.48
C GLY A 23 -1.59 7.97 2.21
N GLY A 24 -0.48 7.31 1.88
CA GLY A 24 -0.03 6.07 2.51
C GLY A 24 -0.40 4.80 1.75
N VAL A 25 -0.98 4.90 0.55
CA VAL A 25 -1.32 3.75 -0.30
C VAL A 25 -1.27 4.13 -1.78
N ALA A 26 -0.73 3.26 -2.61
CA ALA A 26 -0.74 3.38 -4.07
C ALA A 26 -0.81 1.99 -4.74
N THR A 27 -1.21 1.97 -6.00
CA THR A 27 -1.26 0.75 -6.82
C THR A 27 -0.20 0.84 -7.91
N PHE A 28 0.54 -0.24 -8.11
CA PHE A 28 1.61 -0.35 -9.10
C PHE A 28 1.37 -1.59 -9.95
N ALA A 29 1.78 -1.54 -11.21
CA ALA A 29 1.95 -2.74 -12.01
C ALA A 29 3.14 -3.55 -11.46
N ALA A 30 3.04 -4.87 -11.43
CA ALA A 30 4.11 -5.74 -10.95
C ALA A 30 5.43 -5.54 -11.72
N GLY A 31 5.34 -5.11 -12.99
CA GLY A 31 6.49 -4.73 -13.81
C GLY A 31 7.29 -3.56 -13.22
N GLU A 32 6.64 -2.57 -12.61
CA GLU A 32 7.31 -1.42 -11.97
C GLU A 32 8.10 -1.86 -10.74
N LEU A 33 7.52 -2.75 -9.92
CA LEU A 33 8.20 -3.32 -8.76
C LEU A 33 9.37 -4.23 -9.18
N ARG A 34 9.22 -4.98 -10.28
CA ARG A 34 10.30 -5.77 -10.89
C ARG A 34 11.47 -4.88 -11.31
N GLU A 35 11.18 -3.74 -11.92
CA GLU A 35 12.17 -2.77 -12.37
C GLU A 35 12.91 -2.13 -11.18
N ALA A 36 12.20 -1.79 -10.10
CA ALA A 36 12.80 -1.35 -8.84
C ALA A 36 13.70 -2.39 -8.18
N GLN A 37 13.34 -3.67 -8.32
CA GLN A 37 14.19 -4.77 -7.89
C GLN A 37 15.42 -4.97 -8.79
N GLY A 38 15.47 -4.36 -9.98
CA GLY A 38 16.51 -4.59 -10.98
C GLY A 38 16.44 -5.99 -11.61
N ALA A 39 15.26 -6.59 -11.67
CA ALA A 39 15.07 -7.96 -12.12
C ALA A 39 14.60 -8.04 -13.59
N GLY A 40 15.07 -9.04 -14.34
CA GLY A 40 14.63 -9.26 -15.72
C GLY A 40 13.28 -9.98 -15.86
N ARG A 41 12.82 -10.68 -14.82
CA ARG A 41 11.57 -11.46 -14.80
C ARG A 41 10.97 -11.48 -13.40
N LEU A 42 9.65 -11.60 -13.31
CA LEU A 42 8.95 -11.89 -12.06
C LEU A 42 8.95 -13.40 -11.83
N THR A 43 9.48 -13.80 -10.68
CA THR A 43 9.44 -15.17 -10.15
C THR A 43 9.16 -15.08 -8.66
N GLU A 44 8.77 -16.18 -8.03
CA GLU A 44 8.55 -16.20 -6.58
C GLU A 44 9.76 -15.66 -5.79
N ARG A 45 10.99 -16.07 -6.15
CA ARG A 45 12.23 -15.54 -5.54
C ARG A 45 12.39 -14.02 -5.71
N ILE A 46 12.02 -13.50 -6.88
CA ILE A 46 12.06 -12.05 -7.13
C ILE A 46 10.97 -11.34 -6.33
N ASN A 47 9.77 -11.93 -6.24
CA ASN A 47 8.66 -11.41 -5.44
C ASN A 47 9.00 -11.38 -3.95
N GLU A 48 9.68 -12.39 -3.41
CA GLU A 48 10.23 -12.33 -2.06
C GLU A 48 11.23 -11.18 -1.91
N GLY A 49 12.09 -10.97 -2.91
CA GLY A 49 13.02 -9.85 -2.96
C GLY A 49 12.29 -8.51 -2.89
N ILE A 50 11.22 -8.37 -3.67
CA ILE A 50 10.36 -7.17 -3.68
C ILE A 50 9.76 -6.93 -2.31
N LEU A 51 9.12 -7.94 -1.72
CA LEU A 51 8.50 -7.81 -0.40
C LEU A 51 9.53 -7.45 0.70
N ARG A 52 10.74 -8.02 0.65
CA ARG A 52 11.82 -7.67 1.59
C ARG A 52 12.28 -6.23 1.42
N SER A 53 12.48 -5.77 0.19
CA SER A 53 12.90 -4.40 -0.10
C SER A 53 11.86 -3.38 0.34
N LEU A 54 10.58 -3.65 0.07
CA LEU A 54 9.46 -2.83 0.55
C LEU A 54 9.43 -2.78 2.09
N ASN A 55 9.54 -3.95 2.73
CA ASN A 55 9.51 -4.05 4.19
C ASN A 55 10.66 -3.30 4.86
N ALA A 56 11.86 -3.33 4.28
CA ALA A 56 13.03 -2.59 4.77
C ALA A 56 12.81 -1.07 4.80
N LEU A 57 11.87 -0.56 4.00
CA LEU A 57 11.47 0.85 3.95
C LEU A 57 10.18 1.14 4.74
N GLY A 58 9.70 0.18 5.55
CA GLY A 58 8.46 0.31 6.30
C GLY A 58 7.19 0.19 5.45
N MET A 59 7.31 -0.31 4.21
CA MET A 59 6.17 -0.53 3.32
C MET A 59 5.68 -1.98 3.37
N GLY A 60 4.39 -2.17 3.14
CA GLY A 60 3.73 -3.45 2.91
C GLY A 60 3.19 -3.53 1.49
N ALA A 61 2.79 -4.75 1.09
CA ALA A 61 2.13 -4.98 -0.19
C ALA A 61 0.94 -5.93 -0.04
N VAL A 62 0.01 -5.86 -0.99
CA VAL A 62 -1.06 -6.85 -1.18
C VAL A 62 -1.01 -7.34 -2.63
N PRO A 63 -0.81 -8.64 -2.87
CA PRO A 63 -0.59 -9.72 -1.90
C PRO A 63 0.69 -9.57 -1.05
N ASN A 64 0.68 -10.08 0.19
CA ASN A 64 1.82 -9.99 1.13
C ASN A 64 2.69 -11.27 1.18
N GLU A 65 2.33 -12.29 0.40
CA GLU A 65 3.06 -13.55 0.30
C GLU A 65 3.61 -13.73 -1.12
N ALA A 66 4.87 -14.15 -1.23
CA ALA A 66 5.60 -14.15 -2.50
C ALA A 66 5.01 -15.08 -3.57
N TYR A 67 4.41 -16.20 -3.15
CA TYR A 67 3.76 -17.16 -4.05
C TYR A 67 2.39 -16.68 -4.55
N LEU A 68 1.76 -15.71 -3.87
CA LEU A 68 0.53 -15.05 -4.29
C LEU A 68 0.78 -13.79 -5.12
N MET A 69 1.96 -13.20 -4.99
CA MET A 69 2.37 -12.05 -5.79
C MET A 69 2.34 -12.40 -7.28
N PRO A 70 1.84 -11.48 -8.12
CA PRO A 70 1.70 -11.74 -9.55
C PRO A 70 3.04 -12.02 -10.23
N THR A 71 2.98 -12.81 -11.30
CA THR A 71 4.12 -13.09 -12.19
C THR A 71 3.96 -12.47 -13.58
N SER A 72 2.74 -12.01 -13.90
CA SER A 72 2.48 -11.14 -15.05
C SER A 72 2.82 -9.69 -14.68
N GLN A 73 3.58 -9.02 -15.55
CA GLN A 73 4.03 -7.64 -15.30
C GLN A 73 2.91 -6.60 -15.31
N HIS A 74 1.75 -6.95 -15.87
CA HIS A 74 0.60 -6.05 -16.01
C HIS A 74 -0.37 -6.14 -14.84
N ASP A 75 -0.22 -7.16 -14.00
CA ASP A 75 -1.08 -7.35 -12.85
C ASP A 75 -0.75 -6.34 -11.77
N GLU A 76 -1.76 -5.93 -11.02
CA GLU A 76 -1.64 -4.86 -10.04
C GLU A 76 -1.22 -5.40 -8.67
N VAL A 77 -0.37 -4.62 -8.00
CA VAL A 77 0.05 -4.82 -6.61
C VAL A 77 -0.24 -3.53 -5.86
N ARG A 78 -0.94 -3.65 -4.73
CA ARG A 78 -1.11 -2.52 -3.82
C ARG A 78 0.11 -2.42 -2.93
N VAL A 79 0.70 -1.25 -2.81
CA VAL A 79 1.78 -0.95 -1.86
C VAL A 79 1.31 0.12 -0.89
N TYR A 80 1.65 0.00 0.37
CA TYR A 80 1.20 0.91 1.43
C TYR A 80 2.27 1.16 2.47
N ASP A 81 2.24 2.33 3.11
CA ASP A 81 3.09 2.63 4.27
C ASP A 81 2.46 2.00 5.52
N LYS A 82 3.17 1.09 6.19
CA LYS A 82 2.66 0.35 7.36
C LYS A 82 2.39 1.24 8.57
N ALA A 83 3.07 2.38 8.68
CA ALA A 83 2.87 3.33 9.78
C ALA A 83 1.66 4.26 9.53
N SER A 84 1.22 4.40 8.26
CA SER A 84 0.05 5.21 7.93
C SER A 84 -1.24 4.65 8.53
N SER A 85 -2.26 5.49 8.72
CA SER A 85 -3.57 5.04 9.22
C SER A 85 -4.20 4.01 8.28
N ILE A 86 -4.11 4.22 6.96
CA ILE A 86 -4.63 3.27 5.97
C ILE A 86 -3.83 1.96 5.97
N GLY A 87 -2.51 2.03 6.11
CA GLY A 87 -1.66 0.84 6.21
C GLY A 87 -1.97 -0.02 7.43
N ARG A 88 -2.22 0.61 8.58
CA ARG A 88 -2.65 -0.11 9.80
C ARG A 88 -3.99 -0.82 9.62
N ILE A 89 -4.95 -0.20 8.93
CA ILE A 89 -6.22 -0.84 8.57
C ILE A 89 -5.97 -2.05 7.65
N ILE A 90 -5.11 -1.90 6.64
CA ILE A 90 -4.77 -2.99 5.72
C ILE A 90 -4.11 -4.16 6.47
N GLU A 91 -3.12 -3.90 7.33
CA GLU A 91 -2.45 -4.94 8.12
C GLU A 91 -3.44 -5.68 9.05
N ALA A 92 -4.33 -4.94 9.73
CA ALA A 92 -5.37 -5.54 10.57
C ALA A 92 -6.33 -6.43 9.75
N ALA A 93 -6.69 -6.01 8.53
CA ALA A 93 -7.55 -6.80 7.64
C ALA A 93 -6.87 -8.07 7.09
N LEU A 94 -5.53 -8.06 6.95
CA LEU A 94 -4.77 -9.21 6.47
C LEU A 94 -4.47 -10.24 7.56
N ALA A 95 -4.51 -9.84 8.83
CA ALA A 95 -4.21 -10.70 9.97
C ALA A 95 -5.42 -10.81 10.92
N PRO A 96 -6.36 -11.75 10.70
CA PRO A 96 -7.53 -11.91 11.55
C PRO A 96 -7.19 -12.15 13.02
N GLY A 97 -8.02 -11.63 13.91
CA GLY A 97 -7.94 -11.86 15.35
C GLY A 97 -8.71 -10.82 16.15
N ASP A 98 -9.15 -11.18 17.37
CA ASP A 98 -10.05 -10.36 18.19
C ASP A 98 -9.59 -8.90 18.40
N GLU A 99 -8.29 -8.66 18.46
CA GLU A 99 -7.72 -7.31 18.59
C GLU A 99 -7.83 -6.53 17.27
N ASN A 100 -7.46 -7.16 16.15
CA ASN A 100 -7.51 -6.54 14.83
C ASN A 100 -8.95 -6.31 14.37
N ASP A 101 -9.85 -7.25 14.64
CA ASP A 101 -11.28 -7.10 14.35
C ASP A 101 -11.90 -5.95 15.14
N ARG A 102 -11.54 -5.82 16.43
CA ARG A 102 -11.97 -4.69 17.27
C ARG A 102 -11.43 -3.37 16.72
N TYR A 103 -10.15 -3.31 16.37
CA TYR A 103 -9.53 -2.12 15.78
C TYR A 103 -10.22 -1.71 14.48
N LEU A 104 -10.57 -2.66 13.61
CA LEU A 104 -11.29 -2.40 12.37
C LEU A 104 -12.68 -1.80 12.62
N VAL A 105 -13.43 -2.34 13.58
CA VAL A 105 -14.75 -1.82 13.97
C VAL A 105 -14.63 -0.39 14.52
N GLU A 106 -13.73 -0.17 15.48
CA GLU A 106 -13.53 1.15 16.12
C GLU A 106 -13.11 2.22 15.10
N THR A 107 -12.27 1.86 14.13
CA THR A 107 -11.77 2.80 13.11
C THR A 107 -12.90 3.30 12.18
N ILE A 108 -13.86 2.43 11.84
CA ILE A 108 -15.02 2.81 11.00
C ILE A 108 -15.96 3.76 11.75
N ASP A 109 -16.25 3.46 13.02
CA ASP A 109 -17.20 4.25 13.81
C ASP A 109 -16.67 5.66 14.16
N THR A 110 -15.36 5.80 14.38
CA THR A 110 -14.75 7.07 14.78
C THR A 110 -14.78 8.11 13.64
N THR A 111 -14.56 7.67 12.39
CA THR A 111 -14.44 8.58 11.24
C THR A 111 -15.77 9.26 10.89
N ALA A 112 -16.90 8.55 11.02
CA ALA A 112 -18.22 9.11 10.73
C ALA A 112 -18.68 10.10 11.81
N ALA A 113 -18.41 9.79 13.08
CA ALA A 113 -18.78 10.66 14.20
C ALA A 113 -18.01 12.00 14.16
N ASP A 114 -16.70 11.96 13.90
CA ASP A 114 -15.86 13.15 13.84
C ASP A 114 -16.23 14.09 12.69
N ILE A 115 -16.56 13.54 11.51
CA ILE A 115 -17.00 14.33 10.34
C ILE A 115 -18.34 15.01 10.64
N VAL A 116 -19.30 14.30 11.24
CA VAL A 116 -20.61 14.88 11.62
C VAL A 116 -20.44 15.99 12.64
N GLU A 117 -19.52 15.84 13.59
CA GLU A 117 -19.25 16.86 14.60
C GLU A 117 -18.52 18.09 14.03
N GLN A 118 -17.63 17.90 13.06
CA GLN A 118 -16.98 18.99 12.33
C GLN A 118 -17.97 19.78 11.46
N ILE A 119 -18.90 19.09 10.78
CA ILE A 119 -20.00 19.73 10.04
C ILE A 119 -20.88 20.56 10.99
N ARG A 120 -21.23 20.00 12.17
CA ARG A 120 -22.04 20.72 13.17
C ARG A 120 -21.36 21.99 13.67
N ARG A 121 -20.03 21.96 13.83
CA ARG A 121 -19.25 23.16 14.20
C ARG A 121 -19.24 24.22 13.11
N LEU A 122 -19.07 23.84 11.84
CA LEU A 122 -19.04 24.76 10.71
C LEU A 122 -20.41 25.36 10.35
N VAL A 123 -21.51 24.66 10.65
CA VAL A 123 -22.88 25.14 10.38
C VAL A 123 -23.45 25.98 11.53
N ALA A 124 -22.81 25.94 12.71
CA ALA A 124 -23.19 26.73 13.88
C ALA A 124 -22.52 28.11 13.96
N GLU A 125 -21.62 28.44 13.02
CA GLU A 125 -21.14 29.79 12.71
C GLU A 125 -21.96 30.41 11.58
#